data_AF-A0A522N3N1-F1
#
_entry.id   AF-A0A522N3N1-F1
#
_cell.length_a   1.000
_cell.length_b   1.000
_cell.length_c   1.000
_cell.angle_alpha   90.00
_cell.angle_beta   90.00
_cell.angle_gamma   90.00
#
_symmetry.space_group_name_H-M   'P 1'
#
loop_
_entity.id
_entity.type
_entity.pdbx_description
1 polymer ?
#
loop_
_entity_poly.entity_id
_entity_poly.type
_entity_poly.pdbx_seq_one_letter_code
_entity_poly.pdbx_strand_id
1 'polypeptide(L)'
;MSAFSIFNVAGSGMAAQSLRLNTVASNLANADSVASTPAAAYHSREPLFAAVQRGLDGQGGDAGATGVQVLGVTQSNAAIPSRYEPGNPMANADGYVFASNVNPVDELVNMISASRSYQNDVDVMNTTKQLMVKTLDLGK
;
A
#
# COMPACT_ATOMS: atom_id res chain seq x y z
N MET A 1 17.06 -23.60 -3.08
CA MET A 1 17.86 -22.36 -2.92
C MET A 1 17.12 -21.36 -2.00
N SER A 2 17.16 -21.59 -0.68
CA SER A 2 16.34 -20.86 0.32
C SER A 2 16.66 -19.36 0.42
N ALA A 3 17.93 -18.97 0.29
CA ALA A 3 18.30 -17.56 0.46
C ALA A 3 17.88 -16.66 -0.72
N PHE A 4 17.74 -17.21 -1.94
CA PHE A 4 17.14 -16.49 -3.07
C PHE A 4 15.62 -16.30 -2.92
N SER A 5 14.92 -17.20 -2.23
CA SER A 5 13.49 -16.99 -1.93
C SER A 5 13.27 -15.85 -0.93
N ILE A 6 14.17 -15.64 0.02
CA ILE A 6 14.09 -14.51 0.97
C ILE A 6 14.20 -13.17 0.23
N PHE A 7 15.15 -13.04 -0.71
CA PHE A 7 15.27 -11.84 -1.53
C PHE A 7 14.04 -11.57 -2.40
N ASN A 8 13.44 -12.62 -2.96
CA ASN A 8 12.21 -12.46 -3.75
C ASN A 8 11.04 -11.99 -2.89
N VAL A 9 10.88 -12.54 -1.67
CA VAL A 9 9.82 -12.10 -0.76
C VAL A 9 10.06 -10.68 -0.28
N ALA A 10 11.24 -10.35 0.24
CA ALA A 10 11.57 -8.99 0.70
C ALA A 10 11.45 -7.96 -0.45
N GLY A 11 11.91 -8.32 -1.66
CA GLY A 11 11.76 -7.49 -2.86
C GLY A 11 10.30 -7.21 -3.21
N SER A 12 9.46 -8.26 -3.20
CA SER A 12 8.03 -8.12 -3.46
C SER A 12 7.29 -7.34 -2.35
N GLY A 13 7.70 -7.51 -1.09
CA GLY A 13 7.21 -6.78 0.07
C GLY A 13 7.52 -5.28 -0.03
N MET A 14 8.78 -4.94 -0.32
CA MET A 14 9.19 -3.54 -0.53
C MET A 14 8.40 -2.87 -1.66
N ALA A 15 8.19 -3.55 -2.78
CA ALA A 15 7.39 -3.01 -3.89
C ALA A 15 5.92 -2.78 -3.47
N ALA A 16 5.33 -3.74 -2.75
CA ALA A 16 3.96 -3.62 -2.23
C ALA A 16 3.82 -2.46 -1.23
N GLN A 17 4.75 -2.33 -0.27
CA GLN A 17 4.71 -1.25 0.70
C GLN A 17 5.01 0.12 0.08
N SER A 18 5.89 0.19 -0.94
CA SER A 18 6.13 1.43 -1.70
C SER A 18 4.85 1.90 -2.41
N LEU A 19 4.11 0.98 -3.04
CA LEU A 19 2.81 1.30 -3.63
C LEU A 19 1.81 1.79 -2.57
N ARG A 20 1.77 1.12 -1.41
CA ARG A 20 0.90 1.53 -0.30
C ARG A 20 1.24 2.95 0.17
N LEU A 21 2.53 3.26 0.36
CA LEU A 21 2.98 4.60 0.73
C LEU A 21 2.57 5.66 -0.30
N ASN A 22 2.72 5.38 -1.60
CA ASN A 22 2.29 6.29 -2.65
C ASN A 22 0.77 6.51 -2.66
N THR A 23 0.00 5.45 -2.40
CA THR A 23 -1.46 5.52 -2.36
C THR A 23 -1.94 6.34 -1.16
N VAL A 24 -1.37 6.07 0.02
CA VAL A 24 -1.64 6.82 1.25
C VAL A 24 -1.26 8.29 1.12
N ALA A 25 -0.11 8.59 0.49
CA ALA A 25 0.30 9.97 0.22
C ALA A 25 -0.67 10.68 -0.73
N SER A 26 -1.15 9.98 -1.77
CA SER A 26 -2.19 10.50 -2.68
C SER A 26 -3.49 10.77 -1.93
N ASN A 27 -3.92 9.88 -1.05
CA ASN A 27 -5.12 10.07 -0.24
C ASN A 27 -4.98 11.28 0.69
N LEU A 28 -3.87 11.37 1.43
CA LEU A 28 -3.62 12.49 2.35
C LEU A 28 -3.55 13.84 1.63
N ALA A 29 -2.92 13.89 0.45
CA ALA A 29 -2.86 15.10 -0.36
C ALA A 29 -4.24 15.58 -0.85
N ASN A 30 -5.20 14.67 -1.01
CA ASN A 30 -6.55 14.97 -1.45
C ASN A 30 -7.59 14.89 -0.31
N ALA A 31 -7.17 14.73 0.94
CA ALA A 31 -8.10 14.55 2.07
C ALA A 31 -8.95 15.80 2.32
N ASP A 32 -8.38 16.99 2.15
CA ASP A 32 -9.08 18.26 2.31
C ASP A 32 -9.71 18.79 1.01
N SER A 33 -9.68 17.99 -0.07
CA SER A 33 -10.30 18.38 -1.34
C SER A 33 -11.82 18.40 -1.23
N VAL A 34 -12.41 19.41 -1.87
CA VAL A 34 -13.87 19.59 -1.94
C VAL A 34 -14.32 19.69 -3.39
N ALA A 35 -15.52 19.19 -3.66
CA ALA A 35 -16.15 19.25 -4.97
C ALA A 35 -17.61 19.71 -4.87
N SER A 36 -18.14 20.19 -5.98
CA SER A 36 -19.54 20.63 -6.10
C SER A 36 -20.52 19.48 -6.30
N THR A 37 -20.04 18.26 -6.60
CA THR A 37 -20.89 17.07 -6.75
C THR A 37 -20.26 15.85 -6.06
N PRO A 38 -21.06 14.88 -5.60
CA PRO A 38 -20.52 13.65 -5.02
C PRO A 38 -19.61 12.90 -5.98
N ALA A 39 -19.99 12.79 -7.26
CA ALA A 39 -19.21 12.05 -8.26
C ALA A 39 -17.85 12.69 -8.58
N ALA A 40 -17.71 13.99 -8.33
CA ALA A 40 -16.45 14.71 -8.52
C ALA A 40 -15.59 14.78 -7.25
N ALA A 41 -16.13 14.38 -6.09
CA ALA A 41 -15.37 14.35 -4.85
C ALA A 41 -14.32 13.23 -4.88
N TYR A 42 -13.21 13.45 -4.18
CA TYR A 42 -12.14 12.47 -4.16
C TYR A 42 -12.56 11.22 -3.36
N HIS A 43 -12.36 10.06 -3.96
CA HIS A 43 -12.55 8.76 -3.31
C HIS A 43 -11.20 8.22 -2.86
N SER A 44 -11.12 7.81 -1.60
CA SER A 44 -9.98 7.10 -1.02
C SER A 44 -9.61 5.90 -1.88
N ARG A 45 -8.31 5.76 -2.14
CA ARG A 45 -7.73 4.68 -2.93
C ARG A 45 -7.12 3.65 -2.00
N GLU A 46 -7.36 2.37 -2.26
CA GLU A 46 -6.84 1.27 -1.47
C GLU A 46 -6.09 0.27 -2.37
N PRO A 47 -4.81 -0.03 -2.08
CA PRO A 47 -4.07 -1.02 -2.84
C PRO A 47 -4.53 -2.43 -2.43
N LEU A 48 -4.80 -3.29 -3.43
CA LEU A 48 -5.16 -4.68 -3.23
C LEU A 48 -3.94 -5.56 -3.47
N PHE A 49 -3.66 -6.42 -2.49
CA PHE A 49 -2.55 -7.35 -2.52
C PHE A 49 -3.06 -8.79 -2.48
N ALA A 50 -2.38 -9.67 -3.20
CA ALA A 50 -2.56 -11.12 -3.12
C ALA A 50 -1.27 -11.79 -2.68
N ALA A 51 -1.44 -12.84 -1.88
CA ALA A 51 -0.37 -13.79 -1.60
C ALA A 51 -0.13 -14.63 -2.86
N VAL A 52 1.10 -14.63 -3.39
CA VAL A 52 1.48 -15.51 -4.49
C VAL A 52 1.71 -16.90 -3.94
N GLN A 53 0.62 -17.67 -3.79
CA GLN A 53 0.73 -19.08 -3.44
C GLN A 53 1.12 -19.86 -4.69
N ARG A 54 2.40 -20.19 -4.82
CA ARG A 54 2.90 -21.02 -5.91
C ARG A 54 2.34 -22.44 -5.72
N GLY A 55 1.35 -22.79 -6.54
CA GLY A 55 0.65 -24.07 -6.70
C GLY A 55 0.94 -25.21 -5.71
N LEU A 56 -0.09 -25.58 -4.95
CA LEU A 56 -0.23 -26.87 -4.26
C LEU A 56 -0.67 -28.01 -5.20
N ASP A 57 -0.87 -27.71 -6.49
CA ASP A 57 -1.28 -28.70 -7.49
C ASP A 57 -0.07 -29.32 -8.19
N GLY A 58 0.34 -30.49 -7.69
CA GLY A 58 1.04 -31.50 -8.49
C GLY A 58 2.56 -31.35 -8.57
N GLN A 59 3.24 -32.24 -7.82
CA GLN A 59 4.60 -32.69 -8.07
C GLN A 59 5.74 -31.83 -7.49
N GLY A 60 5.95 -32.02 -6.19
CA GLY A 60 7.28 -32.13 -5.56
C GLY A 60 8.23 -30.94 -5.67
N GLY A 61 8.33 -30.16 -4.60
CA GLY A 61 9.54 -29.40 -4.28
C GLY A 61 9.28 -27.98 -3.78
N ASP A 62 9.62 -27.76 -2.51
CA ASP A 62 9.69 -26.48 -1.79
C ASP A 62 8.37 -25.71 -1.60
N ALA A 63 7.81 -25.85 -0.39
CA ALA A 63 6.91 -24.86 0.24
C ALA A 63 7.68 -23.55 0.53
N GLY A 64 8.23 -22.94 -0.52
CA GLY A 64 9.19 -21.85 -0.46
C GLY A 64 8.52 -20.49 -0.58
N ALA A 65 8.48 -19.77 0.54
CA ALA A 65 8.29 -18.32 0.70
C ALA A 65 7.36 -17.64 -0.33
N THR A 66 6.09 -17.51 0.07
CA THR A 66 5.03 -16.79 -0.64
C THR A 66 5.35 -15.30 -0.72
N GLY A 67 5.70 -14.81 -1.92
CA GLY A 67 5.83 -13.37 -2.19
C GLY A 67 4.48 -12.66 -2.25
N VAL A 68 4.50 -11.33 -2.30
CA VAL A 68 3.28 -10.51 -2.43
C VAL A 68 3.15 -10.01 -3.87
N GLN A 69 1.95 -10.08 -4.43
CA GLN A 69 1.62 -9.49 -5.72
C GLN A 69 0.60 -8.37 -5.55
N VAL A 70 0.83 -7.27 -6.27
CA VAL A 70 -0.13 -6.19 -6.40
C VAL A 70 -1.19 -6.60 -7.41
N LEU A 71 -2.46 -6.66 -6.99
CA LEU A 71 -3.60 -6.91 -7.87
C LEU A 71 -4.08 -5.63 -8.54
N GLY A 72 -3.96 -4.49 -7.85
CA GLY A 72 -4.38 -3.19 -8.36
C GLY A 72 -4.66 -2.20 -7.23
N VAL A 73 -5.29 -1.08 -7.59
CA VAL A 73 -5.78 -0.07 -6.65
C VAL A 73 -7.27 0.09 -6.89
N THR A 74 -8.07 -0.09 -5.84
CA THR A 74 -9.52 0.12 -5.88
C THR A 74 -9.88 1.46 -5.23
N GLN A 75 -11.03 2.02 -5.58
CA GLN A 75 -11.60 3.16 -4.88
C GLN A 75 -12.59 2.70 -3.83
N SER A 76 -12.66 3.44 -2.72
CA SER A 76 -13.61 3.20 -1.65
C SER A 76 -15.01 3.64 -2.06
N ASN A 77 -15.98 2.75 -1.82
CA ASN A 77 -17.41 3.00 -2.01
C ASN A 77 -18.06 3.65 -0.77
N ALA A 78 -17.27 4.09 0.21
CA ALA A 78 -17.78 4.76 1.40
C ALA A 78 -18.50 6.07 1.03
N ALA A 79 -19.58 6.37 1.77
CA ALA A 79 -20.36 7.58 1.56
C ALA A 79 -19.50 8.85 1.73
N ILE A 80 -19.73 9.81 0.84
CA ILE A 80 -19.01 11.07 0.80
C ILE A 80 -19.72 12.08 1.73
N PRO A 81 -19.04 12.65 2.74
CA PRO A 81 -19.66 13.63 3.62
C PRO A 81 -19.97 14.93 2.85
N SER A 82 -21.20 15.43 2.98
CA SER A 82 -21.62 16.74 2.50
C SER A 82 -21.61 17.77 3.62
N ARG A 83 -21.10 18.97 3.35
CA ARG A 83 -21.09 20.10 4.29
C ARG A 83 -21.78 21.30 3.65
N TYR A 84 -22.60 22.02 4.41
CA TYR A 84 -23.26 23.22 3.93
C TYR A 84 -22.32 24.42 4.09
N GLU A 85 -21.86 24.98 2.96
CA GLU A 85 -20.95 26.12 2.89
C GLU A 85 -21.31 27.04 1.71
N PRO A 86 -22.38 27.85 1.83
CA PRO A 86 -22.88 28.68 0.73
C PRO A 86 -21.91 29.79 0.27
N GLY A 87 -20.89 30.11 1.08
CA GLY A 87 -19.84 31.07 0.73
C GLY A 87 -18.62 30.46 0.03
N ASN A 88 -18.59 29.13 -0.18
CA ASN A 88 -17.46 28.45 -0.80
C ASN A 88 -17.56 28.50 -2.34
N PRO A 89 -16.51 28.89 -3.08
CA PRO A 89 -16.53 28.92 -4.55
C PRO A 89 -16.78 27.55 -5.19
N MET A 90 -16.52 26.46 -4.46
CA MET A 90 -16.76 25.08 -4.89
C MET A 90 -18.14 24.54 -4.47
N ALA A 91 -18.99 25.36 -3.86
CA ALA A 91 -20.34 24.97 -3.49
C ALA A 91 -21.24 24.77 -4.72
N ASN A 92 -22.18 23.84 -4.62
CA ASN A 92 -23.22 23.66 -5.63
C ASN A 92 -24.26 24.79 -5.56
N ALA A 93 -25.24 24.77 -6.47
CA ALA A 93 -26.32 25.76 -6.52
C ALA A 93 -27.14 25.85 -5.21
N ASP A 94 -27.16 24.78 -4.42
CA ASP A 94 -27.86 24.69 -3.14
C ASP A 94 -26.97 25.11 -1.95
N GLY A 95 -25.70 25.46 -2.16
CA GLY A 95 -24.75 25.87 -1.11
C GLY A 95 -24.03 24.72 -0.39
N TYR A 96 -24.05 23.50 -0.93
CA TYR A 96 -23.36 22.33 -0.39
C TYR A 96 -22.02 22.07 -1.08
N VAL A 97 -21.04 21.62 -0.30
CA VAL A 97 -19.77 21.07 -0.76
C VAL A 97 -19.66 19.60 -0.36
N PHE A 98 -19.05 18.79 -1.22
CA PHE A 98 -18.80 17.37 -0.97
C PHE A 98 -17.31 17.20 -0.69
N ALA A 99 -16.97 16.75 0.51
CA ALA A 99 -15.58 16.55 0.93
C ALA A 99 -15.12 15.12 0.66
N SER A 100 -13.82 14.91 0.50
CA SER A 100 -13.24 13.57 0.35
C SER A 100 -13.70 12.59 1.45
N ASN A 101 -13.85 11.30 1.11
CA ASN A 101 -14.13 10.25 2.09
C ASN A 101 -12.86 9.69 2.77
N VAL A 102 -11.71 10.35 2.57
CA VAL A 102 -10.43 10.00 3.20
C VAL A 102 -10.43 10.42 4.66
N ASN A 103 -10.04 9.51 5.55
CA ASN A 103 -9.75 9.84 6.95
C ASN A 103 -8.23 10.06 7.13
N PRO A 104 -7.77 11.30 7.38
CA PRO A 104 -6.34 11.59 7.56
C PRO A 104 -5.69 10.77 8.69
N VAL A 105 -6.43 10.49 9.76
CA VAL A 105 -5.90 9.75 10.92
C VAL A 105 -5.56 8.31 10.52
N ASP A 106 -6.49 7.65 9.82
CA ASP A 106 -6.30 6.28 9.35
C ASP A 106 -5.18 6.21 8.30
N GLU A 107 -5.11 7.19 7.40
CA GLU A 107 -4.05 7.29 6.39
C GLU A 107 -2.67 7.51 7.03
N LEU A 108 -2.56 8.34 8.06
CA LEU A 108 -1.30 8.53 8.79
C LEU A 108 -0.85 7.25 9.49
N VAL A 109 -1.78 6.51 10.11
CA VAL A 109 -1.48 5.20 10.71
C VAL A 109 -1.04 4.21 9.64
N ASN A 110 -1.73 4.17 8.50
CA ASN A 110 -1.36 3.35 7.34
C ASN A 110 0.04 3.71 6.80
N MET A 111 0.38 5.00 6.75
CA MET A 111 1.68 5.49 6.31
C MET A 111 2.79 4.99 7.25
N ILE A 112 2.59 5.13 8.56
CA ILE A 112 3.55 4.68 9.57
C ILE A 112 3.73 3.16 9.51
N SER A 113 2.63 2.42 9.41
CA SER A 113 2.65 0.96 9.28
C SER A 113 3.41 0.52 8.02
N ALA A 114 3.07 1.08 6.86
CA ALA A 114 3.71 0.76 5.59
C ALA A 114 5.20 1.14 5.58
N SER A 115 5.56 2.28 6.15
CA SER A 115 6.96 2.74 6.27
C SER A 115 7.79 1.79 7.12
N ARG A 116 7.25 1.35 8.28
CA ARG A 116 7.92 0.36 9.13
C ARG A 116 8.05 -1.00 8.43
N SER A 117 7.03 -1.46 7.73
CA SER A 117 7.11 -2.70 6.95
C SER A 117 8.16 -2.63 5.85
N TYR A 118 8.25 -1.52 5.12
CA TYR A 118 9.29 -1.30 4.11
C TYR A 118 10.70 -1.33 4.73
N GLN A 119 10.89 -0.67 5.88
CA GLN A 119 12.17 -0.70 6.61
C GLN A 119 12.55 -2.12 7.04
N ASN A 120 11.59 -2.87 7.59
CA ASN A 120 11.81 -4.26 7.98
C ASN A 120 12.22 -5.15 6.79
N ASP A 121 11.59 -4.98 5.62
CA ASP A 121 11.95 -5.75 4.42
C ASP A 121 13.39 -5.41 3.94
N VAL A 122 13.79 -4.14 4.03
CA VAL A 122 15.17 -3.71 3.75
C VAL A 122 16.16 -4.35 4.72
N ASP A 123 15.83 -4.39 6.02
CA ASP A 123 16.68 -4.99 7.04
C ASP A 123 16.83 -6.50 6.82
N VAL A 124 15.74 -7.21 6.51
CA VAL A 124 15.77 -8.64 6.15
C VAL A 124 16.69 -8.88 4.94
N MET A 125 16.60 -8.03 3.91
CA MET A 125 17.47 -8.12 2.73
C MET A 125 18.94 -7.92 3.11
N ASN A 126 19.25 -6.93 3.94
CA ASN A 126 20.61 -6.64 4.39
C ASN A 126 21.19 -7.77 5.26
N THR A 127 20.43 -8.28 6.22
CA THR A 127 20.84 -9.42 7.05
C THR A 127 21.10 -10.66 6.21
N THR A 128 20.22 -10.96 5.25
CA THR A 128 20.38 -12.12 4.35
C THR A 128 21.65 -12.00 3.51
N LYS A 129 21.91 -10.80 2.96
CA LYS A 129 23.15 -10.50 2.22
C LYS A 129 24.39 -10.70 3.10
N GLN A 130 24.38 -10.22 4.34
CA GLN A 130 25.49 -10.39 5.27
C GLN A 130 25.75 -11.86 5.59
N LEU A 131 24.70 -12.66 5.82
CA LEU A 131 24.82 -14.09 6.08
C LEU A 131 25.43 -14.81 4.87
N MET A 132 24.97 -14.52 3.66
CA MET A 132 25.53 -15.11 2.43
C MET A 132 27.03 -14.82 2.27
N VAL A 133 27.44 -13.56 2.47
CA VAL A 133 28.86 -13.17 2.35
C VAL A 133 29.70 -13.92 3.38
N LYS A 134 29.25 -13.97 4.64
CA LYS A 134 29.95 -14.74 5.69
C LYS A 134 30.04 -16.23 5.37
N THR A 135 28.99 -16.82 4.78
CA THR A 135 29.03 -18.22 4.35
C THR A 135 30.03 -18.45 3.22
N LEU A 136 30.16 -17.51 2.27
CA LEU A 136 31.17 -17.58 1.22
C LEU A 136 32.60 -17.46 1.79
N ASP A 137 32.80 -16.61 2.78
CA ASP A 137 34.10 -16.45 3.45
C ASP A 137 34.52 -17.69 4.25
N LEU A 138 33.58 -18.46 4.80
CA LEU A 138 33.85 -19.74 5.46
C LEU A 138 34.30 -20.85 4.49
N GLY A 139 34.06 -20.69 3.19
CA GLY A 139 34.42 -21.66 2.15
C GLY A 139 35.81 -21.45 1.54
N LYS A 140 36.58 -20.46 2.01
CA LYS A 140 37.98 -20.22 1.66
C LYS A 140 38.91 -20.77 2.74
#